data_AF-A0A3B0JAD1-F1
#
_entry.id   AF-A0A3B0JAD1-F1
#
_cell.length_a   1.000
_cell.length_b   1.000
_cell.length_c   1.000
_cell.angle_alpha   90.00
_cell.angle_beta   90.00
_cell.angle_gamma   90.00
#
_symmetry.space_group_name_H-M   'P 1'
#
loop_
_entity.id
_entity.type
_entity.pdbx_description
1 polymer ?
#
loop_
_entity_poly.entity_id
_entity_poly.type
_entity_poly.pdbx_seq_one_letter_code
_entity_poly.pdbx_strand_id
1 'polypeptide(L)'
;MSITVITRMSDSDEKPYTIGEIFSIGKNYRHPDSALVSYPNAAKNTLGSFPKNKDYKIAIIGAGASGITSLYELSRIARNQNSGKINVTLYESDYNNFIKLKNSISPFSLDVYGKRAGRVFAARSREREEKDHSVYEIGAMRFPEIAGLTWHYASIAFGDDKSVEIFPNPGKVPTEFVFGDRVDRYVYKNGTEYWLDSNSPTKVIKDIIKEGLAGTEKEPNISLYPIGCKDPIKISNELKNKDTTKVRLKEIQQQWKNFVNAYDSITLESAVRRIVKEKVKCLPQIVGVEKEEDKINYYIELFGCFGFGTGGFKSIFNISLIEMMRLILWDYSNEYLLPVEENVQFFSNLYDKACKDNSKFVVNVEYARVCDVCHSGSGDGVKAIVFDYKIKDGKEENCITRGEYDFAILAIPPKQLSAVVSRAGFNNTERNIKFGIMLVITIKQ
;
A
#
# COMPACT_ATOMS: atom_id res chain seq x y z
N MET A 1 15.36 -10.38 16.08
CA MET A 1 14.10 -10.02 15.39
C MET A 1 13.47 -11.33 14.96
N SER A 2 12.58 -11.85 15.78
CA SER A 2 11.78 -13.04 15.49
C SER A 2 10.50 -12.59 14.78
N ILE A 3 10.12 -13.30 13.73
CA ILE A 3 9.12 -12.88 12.76
C ILE A 3 8.23 -14.13 12.53
N THR A 4 6.89 -14.02 12.33
CA THR A 4 6.02 -15.19 12.02
C THR A 4 4.83 -14.92 11.07
N VAL A 5 4.49 -15.91 10.22
CA VAL A 5 3.35 -16.28 9.31
C VAL A 5 2.15 -16.83 10.09
N ILE A 6 0.98 -16.21 9.98
CA ILE A 6 -0.30 -16.88 10.19
C ILE A 6 -0.70 -17.49 8.85
N THR A 7 -1.06 -18.76 8.92
CA THR A 7 -1.54 -19.58 7.82
C THR A 7 -2.58 -18.86 6.97
N ARG A 8 -2.44 -19.02 5.64
CA ARG A 8 -3.55 -18.83 4.71
C ARG A 8 -4.80 -19.54 5.24
N MET A 9 -5.95 -18.95 4.94
CA MET A 9 -7.25 -19.63 4.93
C MET A 9 -7.49 -20.38 3.59
N SER A 10 -6.43 -20.71 2.85
CA SER A 10 -6.48 -21.48 1.61
C SER A 10 -5.15 -22.20 1.34
N ASP A 11 -5.20 -23.40 0.81
CA ASP A 11 -4.02 -24.15 0.40
C ASP A 11 -3.33 -23.43 -0.78
N SER A 12 -2.08 -22.99 -0.65
CA SER A 12 -1.22 -22.83 -1.83
C SER A 12 -0.35 -24.06 -1.93
N ASP A 13 -0.60 -24.86 -2.95
CA ASP A 13 0.41 -25.75 -3.52
C ASP A 13 1.67 -24.95 -3.84
N GLU A 14 2.86 -25.58 -3.74
CA GLU A 14 4.18 -25.01 -4.06
C GLU A 14 4.36 -24.63 -5.54
N LYS A 15 3.27 -24.51 -6.32
CA LYS A 15 3.37 -24.20 -7.74
C LYS A 15 3.69 -22.71 -7.91
N PRO A 16 4.70 -22.36 -8.72
CA PRO A 16 4.93 -20.97 -9.10
C PRO A 16 3.68 -20.43 -9.80
N TYR A 17 3.16 -19.31 -9.30
CA TYR A 17 2.14 -18.56 -10.00
C TYR A 17 2.79 -17.64 -11.03
N THR A 18 2.01 -17.22 -12.01
CA THR A 18 2.30 -16.11 -12.90
C THR A 18 1.57 -14.84 -12.43
N ILE A 19 2.00 -13.66 -12.89
CA ILE A 19 1.29 -12.40 -12.62
C ILE A 19 -0.19 -12.50 -12.99
N GLY A 20 -0.51 -13.08 -14.15
CA GLY A 20 -1.90 -13.20 -14.63
C GLY A 20 -2.76 -14.12 -13.75
N GLU A 21 -2.17 -15.18 -13.21
CA GLU A 21 -2.85 -16.07 -12.25
C GLU A 21 -3.11 -15.36 -10.93
N ILE A 22 -2.11 -14.70 -10.33
CA ILE A 22 -2.30 -13.94 -9.08
C ILE A 22 -3.32 -12.81 -9.28
N PHE A 23 -3.19 -12.06 -10.38
CA PHE A 23 -4.15 -11.02 -10.73
C PHE A 23 -5.58 -11.59 -10.78
N SER A 24 -5.76 -12.78 -11.34
CA SER A 24 -7.08 -13.43 -11.41
C SER A 24 -7.67 -13.80 -10.06
N ILE A 25 -6.84 -14.07 -9.05
CA ILE A 25 -7.27 -14.31 -7.67
C ILE A 25 -7.76 -12.99 -7.04
N GLY A 26 -6.98 -11.91 -7.18
CA GLY A 26 -7.28 -10.62 -6.56
C GLY A 26 -8.26 -9.70 -7.29
N LYS A 27 -8.54 -9.91 -8.59
CA LYS A 27 -9.25 -8.93 -9.44
C LYS A 27 -10.64 -8.54 -8.96
N ASN A 28 -11.32 -9.42 -8.22
CA ASN A 28 -12.68 -9.17 -7.75
C ASN A 28 -12.74 -8.66 -6.31
N TYR A 29 -11.62 -8.64 -5.58
CA TYR A 29 -11.62 -8.18 -4.20
C TYR A 29 -12.05 -6.70 -4.11
N ARG A 30 -12.79 -6.40 -3.04
CA ARG A 30 -13.34 -5.08 -2.74
C ARG A 30 -13.00 -4.78 -1.29
N HIS A 31 -12.28 -3.68 -1.04
CA HIS A 31 -12.04 -3.24 0.34
C HIS A 31 -13.37 -2.83 0.98
N PRO A 32 -13.54 -3.04 2.30
CA PRO A 32 -14.84 -2.85 2.95
C PRO A 32 -15.31 -1.39 2.94
N ASP A 33 -14.39 -0.42 2.97
CA ASP A 33 -14.71 1.02 2.84
C ASP A 33 -15.24 1.39 1.45
N SER A 34 -14.92 0.57 0.43
CA SER A 34 -15.30 0.74 -0.96
C SER A 34 -15.98 -0.52 -1.51
N ALA A 35 -16.80 -1.19 -0.69
CA ALA A 35 -17.32 -2.53 -0.98
C ALA A 35 -18.12 -2.65 -2.29
N LEU A 36 -18.56 -1.52 -2.88
CA LEU A 36 -19.31 -1.51 -4.13
C LEU A 36 -18.45 -1.57 -5.39
N VAL A 37 -17.12 -1.40 -5.27
CA VAL A 37 -16.22 -1.31 -6.42
C VAL A 37 -15.01 -2.22 -6.24
N SER A 38 -14.73 -3.03 -7.26
CA SER A 38 -13.42 -3.65 -7.42
C SER A 38 -12.58 -2.70 -8.28
N TYR A 39 -11.52 -2.16 -7.69
CA TYR A 39 -10.62 -1.24 -8.39
C TYR A 39 -9.99 -1.86 -9.65
N PRO A 40 -9.56 -3.12 -9.66
CA PRO A 40 -9.00 -3.71 -10.88
C PRO A 40 -10.03 -3.82 -12.01
N ASN A 41 -11.29 -4.14 -11.67
CA ASN A 41 -12.36 -4.14 -12.67
C ASN A 41 -12.67 -2.73 -13.18
N ALA A 42 -12.62 -1.72 -12.32
CA ALA A 42 -12.77 -0.32 -12.72
C ALA A 42 -11.61 0.15 -13.62
N ALA A 43 -10.38 -0.25 -13.32
CA ALA A 43 -9.17 0.11 -14.06
C ALA A 43 -8.98 -0.71 -15.36
N LYS A 44 -9.72 -1.81 -15.57
CA LYS A 44 -9.61 -2.64 -16.78
C LYS A 44 -9.78 -1.82 -18.07
N ASN A 45 -10.70 -0.87 -18.07
CA ASN A 45 -10.90 0.08 -19.16
C ASN A 45 -10.47 1.49 -18.72
N THR A 46 -10.36 2.40 -19.68
CA THR A 46 -10.11 3.81 -19.36
C THR A 46 -11.22 4.34 -18.46
N LEU A 47 -10.84 5.04 -17.38
CA LEU A 47 -11.76 5.50 -16.33
C LEU A 47 -12.83 6.49 -16.81
N GLY A 48 -12.60 7.13 -17.96
CA GLY A 48 -13.53 8.09 -18.55
C GLY A 48 -12.93 8.85 -19.71
N SER A 49 -13.48 10.04 -19.99
CA SER A 49 -12.98 10.96 -21.02
C SER A 49 -13.07 12.40 -20.53
N PHE A 50 -12.21 13.27 -21.06
CA PHE A 50 -12.34 14.71 -20.85
C PHE A 50 -13.24 15.34 -21.93
N PRO A 51 -13.82 16.52 -21.67
CA PRO A 51 -14.46 17.32 -22.71
C PRO A 51 -13.56 17.50 -23.94
N LYS A 52 -14.17 17.34 -25.13
CA LYS A 52 -13.50 17.39 -26.44
C LYS A 52 -12.97 18.79 -26.76
N ASN A 53 -12.01 18.87 -27.67
CA ASN A 53 -11.46 20.11 -28.25
C ASN A 53 -10.83 21.07 -27.22
N LYS A 54 -10.32 20.55 -26.10
CA LYS A 54 -9.62 21.33 -25.09
C LYS A 54 -8.29 20.67 -24.76
N ASP A 55 -7.23 21.48 -24.70
CA ASP A 55 -5.96 21.07 -24.13
C ASP A 55 -6.02 21.22 -22.60
N TYR A 56 -5.50 20.24 -21.89
CA TYR A 56 -5.45 20.22 -20.43
C TYR A 56 -4.01 20.30 -19.96
N LYS A 57 -3.75 21.21 -19.03
CA LYS A 57 -2.47 21.30 -18.32
C LYS A 57 -2.65 20.77 -16.90
N ILE A 58 -1.98 19.68 -16.57
CA ILE A 58 -2.15 18.97 -15.30
C ILE A 58 -0.81 18.92 -14.56
N ALA A 59 -0.82 19.25 -13.27
CA ALA A 59 0.33 19.01 -12.40
C ALA A 59 0.16 17.67 -11.68
N ILE A 60 1.21 16.87 -11.58
CA ILE A 60 1.29 15.74 -10.65
C ILE A 60 2.45 16.01 -9.70
N ILE A 61 2.19 16.04 -8.40
CA ILE A 61 3.18 16.35 -7.38
C ILE A 61 3.60 15.05 -6.70
N GLY A 62 4.82 14.61 -6.97
CA GLY A 62 5.40 13.35 -6.49
C GLY A 62 5.40 12.26 -7.55
N ALA A 63 6.57 11.66 -7.83
CA ALA A 63 6.75 10.60 -8.82
C ALA A 63 6.96 9.21 -8.19
N GLY A 64 6.24 8.95 -7.09
CA GLY A 64 6.11 7.62 -6.50
C GLY A 64 4.95 6.81 -7.08
N ALA A 65 4.64 5.67 -6.47
CA ALA A 65 3.60 4.74 -6.95
C ALA A 65 2.28 5.42 -7.38
N SER A 66 1.74 6.30 -6.53
CA SER A 66 0.50 7.02 -6.83
C SER A 66 0.64 7.96 -8.04
N GLY A 67 1.71 8.75 -8.11
CA GLY A 67 1.91 9.72 -9.18
C GLY A 67 2.12 9.05 -10.54
N ILE A 68 2.92 7.98 -10.59
CA ILE A 68 3.16 7.19 -11.81
C ILE A 68 1.90 6.48 -12.28
N THR A 69 1.10 5.95 -11.35
CA THR A 69 -0.18 5.31 -11.69
C THR A 69 -1.18 6.34 -12.22
N SER A 70 -1.28 7.52 -11.60
CA SER A 70 -2.10 8.63 -12.12
C SER A 70 -1.65 9.07 -13.51
N LEU A 71 -0.33 9.17 -13.75
CA LEU A 71 0.23 9.46 -15.06
C LEU A 71 -0.19 8.42 -16.10
N TYR A 72 -0.10 7.14 -15.76
CA TYR A 72 -0.53 6.04 -16.63
C TYR A 72 -2.02 6.13 -16.99
N GLU A 73 -2.91 6.37 -16.03
CA GLU A 73 -4.33 6.50 -16.31
C GLU A 73 -4.66 7.74 -17.15
N LEU A 74 -4.00 8.87 -16.92
CA LEU A 74 -4.12 10.05 -17.79
C LEU A 74 -3.65 9.76 -19.21
N SER A 75 -2.58 8.97 -19.39
CA SER A 75 -2.11 8.55 -20.71
C SER A 75 -3.18 7.74 -21.45
N ARG A 76 -3.93 6.87 -20.75
CA ARG A 76 -5.02 6.08 -21.33
C ARG A 76 -6.20 6.96 -21.74
N ILE A 77 -6.53 7.97 -20.95
CA ILE A 77 -7.54 8.97 -21.31
C ILE A 77 -7.09 9.71 -22.59
N ALA A 78 -5.85 10.21 -22.63
CA ALA A 78 -5.32 10.92 -23.78
C ALA A 78 -5.34 10.10 -25.08
N ARG A 79 -4.99 8.80 -25.02
CA ARG A 79 -5.02 7.91 -26.20
C ARG A 79 -6.42 7.80 -26.81
N ASN A 80 -7.45 7.83 -25.97
CA ASN A 80 -8.85 7.69 -26.38
C ASN A 80 -9.52 9.02 -26.75
N GLN A 81 -8.83 10.15 -26.64
CA GLN A 81 -9.39 11.44 -27.05
C GLN A 81 -9.36 11.60 -28.57
N ASN A 82 -10.42 12.18 -29.13
CA ASN A 82 -10.46 12.49 -30.56
C ASN A 82 -9.71 13.79 -30.89
N SER A 83 -9.62 14.72 -29.94
CA SER A 83 -9.00 16.03 -30.08
C SER A 83 -8.56 16.56 -28.71
N GLY A 84 -7.64 17.51 -28.70
CA GLY A 84 -7.02 18.03 -27.48
C GLY A 84 -5.78 17.22 -27.07
N LYS A 85 -4.93 17.86 -26.26
CA LYS A 85 -3.73 17.26 -25.65
C LYS A 85 -3.82 17.34 -24.14
N ILE A 86 -3.23 16.36 -23.47
CA ILE A 86 -2.99 16.42 -22.03
C ILE A 86 -1.48 16.65 -21.83
N ASN A 87 -1.15 17.81 -21.26
CA ASN A 87 0.21 18.19 -20.91
C ASN A 87 0.37 18.05 -19.40
N VAL A 88 1.19 17.12 -18.97
CA VAL A 88 1.49 16.87 -17.56
C VAL A 88 2.82 17.49 -17.18
N THR A 89 2.86 18.28 -16.11
CA THR A 89 4.11 18.58 -15.38
C THR A 89 4.19 17.64 -14.18
N LEU A 90 5.17 16.74 -14.17
CA LEU A 90 5.45 15.81 -13.08
C LEU A 90 6.55 16.37 -12.19
N TYR A 91 6.17 16.85 -11.00
CA TYR A 91 7.10 17.38 -10.00
C TYR A 91 7.71 16.26 -9.17
N GLU A 92 9.04 16.27 -9.02
CA GLU A 92 9.75 15.37 -8.13
C GLU A 92 10.87 16.11 -7.36
N SER A 93 10.76 16.10 -6.04
CA SER A 93 11.77 16.70 -5.14
C SER A 93 13.00 15.82 -4.93
N ASP A 94 12.86 14.53 -5.24
CA ASP A 94 13.86 13.53 -4.99
C ASP A 94 14.89 13.43 -6.13
N TYR A 95 16.08 13.98 -5.88
CA TYR A 95 17.19 13.96 -6.82
C TYR A 95 17.81 12.56 -7.05
N ASN A 96 17.34 11.51 -6.38
CA ASN A 96 17.72 10.11 -6.63
C ASN A 96 16.55 9.30 -7.20
N ASN A 97 15.45 9.95 -7.61
CA ASN A 97 14.34 9.28 -8.25
C ASN A 97 14.76 8.62 -9.59
N PHE A 98 14.15 7.48 -9.92
CA PHE A 98 14.44 6.69 -11.13
C PHE A 98 14.27 7.48 -12.44
N ILE A 99 13.40 8.49 -12.46
CA ILE A 99 13.16 9.31 -13.65
C ILE A 99 14.40 10.15 -14.02
N LYS A 100 15.36 10.31 -13.10
CA LYS A 100 16.51 11.23 -13.25
C LYS A 100 17.65 10.71 -14.11
N LEU A 101 17.37 9.98 -15.18
CA LEU A 101 18.39 9.37 -16.01
C LEU A 101 18.21 9.57 -17.52
N LYS A 102 17.28 10.41 -17.97
CA LYS A 102 17.05 10.58 -19.41
C LYS A 102 18.01 11.51 -20.17
N ASN A 103 19.19 11.83 -19.63
CA ASN A 103 20.20 12.63 -20.36
C ASN A 103 21.55 11.95 -20.62
N SER A 104 21.72 10.65 -20.35
CA SER A 104 22.96 9.94 -20.69
C SER A 104 22.71 8.67 -21.52
N ILE A 105 22.64 8.86 -22.83
CA ILE A 105 23.18 7.96 -23.87
C ILE A 105 22.74 6.47 -23.76
N SER A 106 21.46 6.14 -24.00
CA SER A 106 21.04 4.89 -24.66
C SER A 106 19.51 4.81 -24.74
N PRO A 107 18.91 4.44 -25.89
CA PRO A 107 17.46 4.37 -26.03
C PRO A 107 16.79 3.14 -25.39
N PHE A 108 17.50 2.23 -24.70
CA PHE A 108 16.92 0.91 -24.36
C PHE A 108 17.13 0.32 -22.96
N SER A 109 17.56 1.05 -21.93
CA SER A 109 17.32 0.61 -20.54
C SER A 109 17.47 1.76 -19.56
N LEU A 110 16.49 1.95 -18.66
CA LEU A 110 16.65 2.84 -17.51
C LEU A 110 17.54 2.13 -16.50
N ASP A 111 18.67 2.74 -16.17
CA ASP A 111 19.54 2.26 -15.09
C ASP A 111 18.90 2.60 -13.74
N VAL A 112 17.95 1.78 -13.29
CA VAL A 112 17.27 2.00 -12.00
C VAL A 112 18.15 1.66 -10.80
N TYR A 113 19.41 1.30 -11.04
CA TYR A 113 20.38 0.88 -10.04
C TYR A 113 20.52 1.90 -8.91
N GLY A 114 20.11 1.47 -7.71
CA GLY A 114 20.14 2.30 -6.50
C GLY A 114 19.18 3.50 -6.53
N LYS A 115 18.16 3.46 -7.39
CA LYS A 115 17.14 4.52 -7.53
C LYS A 115 15.89 4.21 -6.72
N ARG A 116 15.00 5.21 -6.65
CA ARG A 116 13.75 5.14 -5.91
C ARG A 116 12.58 5.70 -6.69
N ALA A 117 11.39 5.17 -6.43
CA ALA A 117 10.08 5.67 -6.86
C ALA A 117 9.28 6.06 -5.61
N GLY A 118 9.76 7.09 -4.90
CA GLY A 118 9.26 7.45 -3.57
C GLY A 118 9.62 6.40 -2.53
N ARG A 119 8.62 5.68 -2.00
CA ARG A 119 8.80 4.63 -0.97
C ARG A 119 9.11 3.24 -1.53
N VAL A 120 9.23 3.10 -2.84
CA VAL A 120 9.80 1.89 -3.45
C VAL A 120 11.24 2.20 -3.77
N PHE A 121 12.15 1.58 -3.02
CA PHE A 121 13.57 1.95 -2.99
C PHE A 121 14.42 0.71 -2.78
N ALA A 122 15.32 0.48 -3.73
CA ALA A 122 16.36 -0.53 -3.66
C ALA A 122 17.73 0.15 -3.46
N ALA A 123 18.52 -0.37 -2.54
CA ALA A 123 19.92 0.01 -2.33
C ALA A 123 20.84 -1.19 -2.60
N ARG A 124 22.11 -0.93 -2.91
CA ARG A 124 23.15 -1.96 -3.09
C ARG A 124 24.41 -1.59 -2.34
N SER A 125 25.13 -2.59 -1.85
CA SER A 125 26.47 -2.41 -1.27
C SER A 125 27.49 -2.41 -2.40
N ARG A 126 27.92 -1.23 -2.87
CA ARG A 126 29.04 -1.16 -3.81
C ARG A 126 30.35 -1.53 -3.12
N GLU A 127 30.99 -2.59 -3.58
CA GLU A 127 32.45 -2.60 -3.69
C GLU A 127 32.83 -2.39 -5.16
N ARG A 128 33.82 -1.52 -5.41
CA ARG A 128 34.09 -0.89 -6.71
C ARG A 128 34.57 -1.83 -7.81
N GLU A 129 34.80 -3.11 -7.53
CA GLU A 129 35.46 -4.05 -8.46
C GLU A 129 34.86 -5.48 -8.50
N GLU A 130 33.79 -5.78 -7.76
CA GLU A 130 33.16 -7.12 -7.77
C GLU A 130 31.67 -7.09 -8.11
N LYS A 131 31.16 -8.20 -8.67
CA LYS A 131 29.74 -8.38 -9.00
C LYS A 131 28.90 -8.14 -7.75
N ASP A 132 27.91 -7.24 -7.83
CA ASP A 132 26.94 -7.08 -6.76
C ASP A 132 26.31 -8.42 -6.39
N HIS A 133 26.41 -8.78 -5.12
CA HIS A 133 25.88 -10.04 -4.63
C HIS A 133 24.43 -9.92 -4.14
N SER A 134 23.90 -8.72 -3.87
CA SER A 134 22.55 -8.57 -3.28
C SER A 134 21.91 -7.20 -3.51
N VAL A 135 20.58 -7.19 -3.53
CA VAL A 135 19.73 -6.00 -3.50
C VAL A 135 19.10 -5.86 -2.11
N TYR A 136 19.14 -4.65 -1.56
CA TYR A 136 18.45 -4.30 -0.33
C TYR A 136 17.18 -3.51 -0.65
N GLU A 137 16.03 -4.17 -0.56
CA GLU A 137 14.73 -3.50 -0.63
C GLU A 137 14.47 -2.73 0.67
N ILE A 138 14.71 -1.42 0.64
CA ILE A 138 14.57 -0.51 1.80
C ILE A 138 13.10 -0.16 2.06
N GLY A 139 12.25 -0.28 1.03
CA GLY A 139 10.86 0.13 1.04
C GLY A 139 9.88 -1.02 0.85
N ALA A 140 9.03 -0.91 -0.17
CA ALA A 140 8.11 -1.99 -0.54
C ALA A 140 8.88 -3.23 -1.05
N MET A 141 8.60 -4.41 -0.49
CA MET A 141 9.30 -5.66 -0.83
C MET A 141 8.40 -6.89 -0.99
N ARG A 142 7.16 -6.83 -0.55
CA ARG A 142 6.24 -7.95 -0.46
C ARG A 142 4.82 -7.50 -0.78
N PHE A 143 4.13 -8.27 -1.61
CA PHE A 143 2.88 -7.84 -2.25
C PHE A 143 1.78 -8.90 -2.05
N PRO A 144 0.67 -8.58 -1.36
CA PRO A 144 -0.38 -9.57 -1.08
C PRO A 144 -1.03 -10.15 -2.33
N GLU A 145 -1.42 -11.42 -2.30
CA GLU A 145 -2.05 -12.13 -3.42
C GLU A 145 -3.30 -11.39 -3.94
N ILE A 146 -4.13 -10.93 -3.02
CA ILE A 146 -5.38 -10.24 -3.35
C ILE A 146 -5.22 -8.73 -3.46
N ALA A 147 -3.99 -8.23 -3.60
CA ALA A 147 -3.67 -6.87 -4.03
C ALA A 147 -3.96 -6.68 -5.54
N GLY A 148 -5.20 -6.93 -5.96
CA GLY A 148 -5.55 -7.05 -7.38
C GLY A 148 -5.18 -5.84 -8.23
N LEU A 149 -5.14 -4.63 -7.67
CA LEU A 149 -4.78 -3.42 -8.42
C LEU A 149 -3.26 -3.32 -8.61
N THR A 150 -2.47 -3.75 -7.63
CA THR A 150 -1.02 -3.91 -7.77
C THR A 150 -0.71 -4.90 -8.89
N TRP A 151 -1.35 -6.08 -8.88
CA TRP A 151 -1.13 -7.11 -9.90
C TRP A 151 -1.67 -6.73 -11.29
N HIS A 152 -2.75 -5.94 -11.35
CA HIS A 152 -3.22 -5.34 -12.59
C HIS A 152 -2.13 -4.45 -13.24
N TYR A 153 -1.52 -3.56 -12.45
CA TYR A 153 -0.44 -2.72 -12.97
C TYR A 153 0.85 -3.50 -13.22
N ALA A 154 1.15 -4.54 -12.43
CA ALA A 154 2.28 -5.42 -12.69
C ALA A 154 2.13 -6.15 -14.03
N SER A 155 0.92 -6.63 -14.35
CA SER A 155 0.58 -7.21 -15.66
C SER A 155 0.85 -6.23 -16.81
N ILE A 156 0.46 -4.97 -16.65
CA ILE A 156 0.74 -3.91 -17.63
C ILE A 156 2.26 -3.67 -17.78
N ALA A 157 2.99 -3.66 -16.67
CA ALA A 157 4.41 -3.36 -16.64
C ALA A 157 5.28 -4.49 -17.21
N PHE A 158 4.92 -5.76 -16.93
CA PHE A 158 5.79 -6.92 -17.15
C PHE A 158 5.21 -8.00 -18.06
N GLY A 159 3.90 -8.01 -18.30
CA GLY A 159 3.17 -9.11 -18.93
C GLY A 159 2.59 -10.10 -17.91
N ASP A 160 1.58 -10.86 -18.34
CA ASP A 160 0.87 -11.83 -17.50
C ASP A 160 1.66 -13.12 -17.24
N ASP A 161 2.58 -13.47 -18.15
CA ASP A 161 3.30 -14.75 -18.21
C ASP A 161 4.50 -14.85 -17.25
N LYS A 162 4.88 -13.74 -16.62
CA LYS A 162 6.02 -13.71 -15.70
C LYS A 162 5.69 -14.45 -14.40
N SER A 163 6.54 -15.41 -14.06
CA SER A 163 6.44 -16.16 -12.81
C SER A 163 6.79 -15.28 -11.61
N VAL A 164 6.07 -15.46 -10.52
CA VAL A 164 6.26 -14.76 -9.25
C VAL A 164 6.51 -15.77 -8.14
N GLU A 165 7.34 -15.37 -7.19
CA GLU A 165 7.75 -16.23 -6.08
C GLU A 165 7.04 -15.83 -4.79
N ILE A 166 6.78 -16.79 -3.91
CA ILE A 166 6.24 -16.52 -2.58
C ILE A 166 7.29 -15.73 -1.80
N PHE A 167 6.89 -14.61 -1.17
CA PHE A 167 7.80 -13.88 -0.30
C PHE A 167 8.15 -14.77 0.90
N PRO A 168 9.44 -14.87 1.31
CA PRO A 168 9.89 -15.77 2.38
C PRO A 168 9.50 -15.23 3.76
N ASN A 169 8.22 -14.96 3.97
CA ASN A 169 7.67 -14.65 5.27
C ASN A 169 7.90 -15.82 6.22
N PRO A 170 8.01 -15.58 7.52
CA PRO A 170 8.54 -16.59 8.42
C PRO A 170 7.50 -17.64 8.79
N GLY A 171 7.73 -18.89 8.43
CA GLY A 171 6.70 -19.93 8.44
C GLY A 171 6.28 -20.28 7.03
N LYS A 172 6.55 -19.45 6.01
CA LYS A 172 6.66 -19.95 4.62
C LYS A 172 8.00 -20.65 4.41
N VAL A 173 9.00 -20.27 5.20
CA VAL A 173 10.32 -20.92 5.30
C VAL A 173 10.56 -21.41 6.73
N PRO A 174 11.45 -22.39 6.96
CA PRO A 174 11.87 -22.78 8.30
C PRO A 174 12.26 -21.56 9.13
N THR A 175 11.59 -21.38 10.26
CA THR A 175 11.69 -20.17 11.07
C THR A 175 11.96 -20.51 12.52
N GLU A 176 12.83 -19.73 13.14
CA GLU A 176 13.01 -19.69 14.59
C GLU A 176 12.36 -18.43 15.17
N PHE A 177 11.49 -18.63 16.16
CA PHE A 177 10.85 -17.58 16.93
C PHE A 177 11.38 -17.61 18.37
N VAL A 178 11.68 -16.43 18.93
CA VAL A 178 12.22 -16.26 20.28
C VAL A 178 11.46 -15.14 20.98
N PHE A 179 10.98 -15.41 22.20
CA PHE A 179 10.38 -14.45 23.11
C PHE A 179 10.68 -14.86 24.56
N GLY A 180 11.47 -14.07 25.28
CA GLY A 180 11.91 -14.43 26.63
C GLY A 180 12.68 -15.75 26.62
N ASP A 181 12.21 -16.72 27.40
CA ASP A 181 12.71 -18.10 27.45
C ASP A 181 12.03 -19.03 26.43
N ARG A 182 10.97 -18.57 25.75
CA ARG A 182 10.26 -19.36 24.74
C ARG A 182 10.99 -19.32 23.41
N VAL A 183 11.29 -20.51 22.88
CA VAL A 183 11.83 -20.73 21.54
C VAL A 183 10.93 -21.69 20.77
N ASP A 184 10.58 -21.32 19.54
CA ASP A 184 9.80 -22.15 18.62
C ASP A 184 10.53 -22.29 17.29
N ARG A 185 10.47 -23.48 16.71
CA ARG A 185 10.90 -23.74 15.33
C ARG A 185 9.74 -24.35 14.56
N TYR A 186 9.34 -23.70 13.48
CA TYR A 186 8.16 -24.11 12.72
C TYR A 186 8.25 -23.73 11.24
N VAL A 187 7.43 -24.40 10.43
CA VAL A 187 7.24 -24.11 9.00
C VAL A 187 5.87 -24.60 8.57
N TYR A 188 5.22 -23.87 7.68
CA TYR A 188 4.02 -24.28 6.97
C TYR A 188 4.39 -24.76 5.57
N LYS A 189 4.10 -26.02 5.28
CA LYS A 189 4.42 -26.66 4.00
C LYS A 189 3.26 -27.57 3.59
N ASN A 190 2.85 -27.51 2.33
CA ASN A 190 1.82 -28.40 1.75
C ASN A 190 0.54 -28.48 2.60
N GLY A 191 -0.08 -27.34 2.91
CA GLY A 191 -1.32 -27.32 3.69
C GLY A 191 -1.15 -27.57 5.20
N THR A 192 0.05 -27.94 5.65
CA THR A 192 0.28 -28.44 7.02
C THR A 192 1.30 -27.58 7.77
N GLU A 193 0.97 -27.22 9.01
CA GLU A 193 1.92 -26.59 9.93
C GLU A 193 2.75 -27.64 10.67
N TYR A 194 4.07 -27.56 10.52
CA TYR A 194 5.03 -28.37 11.25
C TYR A 194 5.67 -27.53 12.34
N TRP A 195 5.51 -27.96 13.58
CA TRP A 195 6.11 -27.34 14.76
C TRP A 195 7.00 -28.37 15.44
N LEU A 196 8.21 -27.96 15.83
CA LEU A 196 9.11 -28.84 16.59
C LEU A 196 8.51 -29.20 17.96
N ASP A 197 7.84 -28.24 18.59
CA ASP A 197 7.00 -28.45 19.77
C ASP A 197 5.52 -28.35 19.37
N SER A 198 4.86 -29.50 19.25
CA SER A 198 3.45 -29.58 18.84
C SER A 198 2.48 -28.99 19.87
N ASN A 199 2.91 -28.87 21.14
CA ASN A 199 2.15 -28.32 22.27
C ASN A 199 2.56 -26.88 22.60
N SER A 200 3.23 -26.21 21.67
CA SER A 200 3.73 -24.85 21.86
C SER A 200 2.64 -23.89 22.35
N PRO A 201 2.84 -23.16 23.47
CA PRO A 201 1.93 -22.10 23.89
C PRO A 201 1.81 -21.00 22.82
N THR A 202 2.85 -20.78 22.02
CA THR A 202 2.86 -19.84 20.88
C THR A 202 1.88 -20.27 19.80
N LYS A 203 1.84 -21.56 19.47
CA LYS A 203 0.88 -22.12 18.52
C LYS A 203 -0.55 -21.95 19.02
N VAL A 204 -0.80 -22.30 20.29
CA VAL A 204 -2.13 -22.21 20.91
C VAL A 204 -2.64 -20.78 20.94
N ILE A 205 -1.84 -19.81 21.38
CA ILE A 205 -2.28 -18.40 21.42
C ILE A 205 -2.49 -17.83 20.02
N LYS A 206 -1.65 -18.19 19.05
CA LYS A 206 -1.84 -17.80 17.65
C LYS A 206 -3.20 -18.26 17.12
N ASP A 207 -3.57 -19.53 17.36
CA ASP A 207 -4.85 -20.08 16.90
C ASP A 207 -6.03 -19.39 17.60
N ILE A 208 -5.94 -19.18 18.93
CA ILE A 208 -6.96 -18.44 19.70
C ILE A 208 -7.17 -17.01 19.18
N ILE A 209 -6.08 -16.27 18.90
CA ILE A 209 -6.20 -14.89 18.38
C ILE A 209 -6.74 -14.90 16.94
N LYS A 210 -6.33 -15.85 16.10
CA LYS A 210 -6.86 -16.01 14.74
C LYS A 210 -8.36 -16.24 14.76
N GLU A 211 -8.84 -17.17 15.59
CA GLU A 211 -10.27 -17.45 15.76
C GLU A 211 -11.03 -16.25 16.35
N GLY A 212 -10.49 -15.64 17.40
CA GLY A 212 -11.14 -14.50 18.06
C GLY A 212 -11.27 -13.26 17.18
N LEU A 213 -10.35 -13.04 16.24
CA LEU A 213 -10.42 -11.93 15.28
C LEU A 213 -11.16 -12.34 14.00
N ALA A 214 -10.67 -13.36 13.28
CA ALA A 214 -11.15 -13.70 11.95
C ALA A 214 -12.35 -14.68 11.93
N GLY A 215 -12.50 -15.48 12.99
CA GLY A 215 -13.55 -16.50 13.10
C GLY A 215 -13.29 -17.74 12.24
N THR A 216 -14.37 -18.42 11.87
CA THR A 216 -14.36 -19.68 11.10
C THR A 216 -15.34 -19.64 9.92
N GLU A 217 -15.11 -20.47 8.89
CA GLU A 217 -16.07 -20.64 7.79
C GLU A 217 -17.31 -21.45 8.22
N LYS A 218 -17.18 -22.24 9.28
CA LYS A 218 -18.24 -23.13 9.78
C LYS A 218 -19.24 -22.38 10.66
N GLU A 219 -20.34 -23.02 10.99
CA GLU A 219 -21.23 -22.57 12.07
C GLU A 219 -20.86 -23.29 13.38
N PRO A 220 -21.03 -22.66 14.56
CA PRO A 220 -21.46 -21.28 14.76
C PRO A 220 -20.35 -20.25 14.47
N ASN A 221 -20.71 -18.97 14.32
CA ASN A 221 -19.75 -17.85 14.34
C ASN A 221 -19.01 -17.79 15.69
N ILE A 222 -17.69 -17.62 15.67
CA ILE A 222 -16.84 -17.65 16.88
C ILE A 222 -16.00 -16.38 17.09
N SER A 223 -15.96 -15.46 16.12
CA SER A 223 -15.23 -14.20 16.26
C SER A 223 -15.84 -13.34 17.36
N LEU A 224 -14.99 -12.68 18.15
CA LEU A 224 -15.43 -11.67 19.12
C LEU A 224 -15.75 -10.32 18.47
N TYR A 225 -15.44 -10.18 17.17
CA TYR A 225 -15.59 -8.96 16.39
C TYR A 225 -16.33 -9.25 15.07
N PRO A 226 -17.60 -9.70 15.14
CA PRO A 226 -18.37 -10.02 13.94
C PRO A 226 -18.72 -8.76 13.15
N ILE A 227 -18.82 -8.90 11.83
CA ILE A 227 -19.30 -7.87 10.91
C ILE A 227 -20.68 -8.30 10.43
N GLY A 228 -21.73 -7.60 10.90
CA GLY A 228 -23.11 -7.93 10.53
C GLY A 228 -23.54 -9.34 10.97
N CYS A 229 -23.19 -9.72 12.21
CA CYS A 229 -23.45 -11.03 12.81
C CYS A 229 -22.75 -12.22 12.13
N LYS A 230 -21.74 -11.99 11.30
CA LYS A 230 -20.92 -13.02 10.67
C LYS A 230 -19.45 -12.88 11.06
N ASP A 231 -18.75 -14.01 11.10
CA ASP A 231 -17.30 -14.02 11.23
C ASP A 231 -16.63 -13.27 10.05
N PRO A 232 -15.57 -12.48 10.29
CA PRO A 232 -14.90 -11.71 9.24
C PRO A 232 -14.42 -12.53 8.05
N ILE A 233 -14.00 -13.78 8.23
CA ILE A 233 -13.65 -14.68 7.12
C ILE A 233 -14.80 -14.87 6.12
N LYS A 234 -16.05 -14.98 6.59
CA LYS A 234 -17.23 -15.11 5.73
C LYS A 234 -17.44 -13.83 4.92
N ILE A 235 -17.23 -12.67 5.54
CA ILE A 235 -17.29 -11.37 4.84
C ILE A 235 -16.15 -11.22 3.83
N SER A 236 -14.94 -11.68 4.15
CA SER A 236 -13.80 -11.69 3.23
C SER A 236 -14.12 -12.49 1.96
N ASN A 237 -14.73 -13.67 2.11
CA ASN A 237 -15.16 -14.51 1.00
C ASN A 237 -16.22 -13.82 0.13
N GLU A 238 -17.20 -13.14 0.74
CA GLU A 238 -18.19 -12.33 0.01
C GLU A 238 -17.55 -11.15 -0.73
N LEU A 239 -16.54 -10.49 -0.16
CA LEU A 239 -15.83 -9.37 -0.81
C LEU A 239 -14.96 -9.82 -1.99
N LYS A 240 -14.40 -11.04 -1.95
CA LYS A 240 -13.63 -11.67 -3.05
C LYS A 240 -14.54 -12.20 -4.16
N ASN A 241 -15.74 -12.66 -3.83
CA ASN A 241 -16.60 -13.34 -4.78
C ASN A 241 -17.11 -12.38 -5.88
N LYS A 242 -16.96 -12.80 -7.14
CA LYS A 242 -17.41 -12.06 -8.32
C LYS A 242 -18.94 -11.95 -8.37
N ASP A 243 -19.65 -12.93 -7.83
CA ASP A 243 -21.09 -13.11 -7.92
C ASP A 243 -21.85 -12.50 -6.73
N THR A 244 -21.15 -11.89 -5.76
CA THR A 244 -21.80 -11.16 -4.66
C THR A 244 -22.64 -10.02 -5.20
N THR A 245 -23.94 -10.07 -4.92
CA THR A 245 -24.91 -9.13 -5.49
C THR A 245 -24.67 -7.70 -5.01
N LYS A 246 -25.03 -6.71 -5.83
CA LYS A 246 -24.94 -5.28 -5.45
C LYS A 246 -25.75 -4.96 -4.19
N VAL A 247 -26.88 -5.64 -3.97
CA VAL A 247 -27.68 -5.50 -2.74
C VAL A 247 -26.87 -5.96 -1.55
N ARG A 248 -26.26 -7.15 -1.64
CA ARG A 248 -25.41 -7.68 -0.56
C ARG A 248 -24.18 -6.81 -0.30
N LEU A 249 -23.52 -6.29 -1.34
CA LEU A 249 -22.38 -5.38 -1.16
C LEU A 249 -22.77 -4.07 -0.46
N LYS A 250 -23.98 -3.53 -0.72
CA LYS A 250 -24.52 -2.37 0.02
C LYS A 250 -24.76 -2.71 1.49
N GLU A 251 -25.29 -3.90 1.78
CA GLU A 251 -25.45 -4.36 3.15
C GLU A 251 -24.10 -4.49 3.85
N ILE A 252 -23.09 -5.09 3.22
CA ILE A 252 -21.73 -5.18 3.78
C ILE A 252 -21.17 -3.79 4.05
N GLN A 253 -21.35 -2.82 3.14
CA GLN A 253 -20.90 -1.44 3.36
C GLN A 253 -21.57 -0.81 4.59
N GLN A 254 -22.86 -1.06 4.80
CA GLN A 254 -23.57 -0.58 5.98
C GLN A 254 -23.12 -1.31 7.27
N GLN A 255 -22.92 -2.63 7.20
CA GLN A 255 -22.40 -3.44 8.30
C GLN A 255 -20.97 -3.00 8.68
N TRP A 256 -20.14 -2.67 7.69
CA TRP A 256 -18.80 -2.12 7.90
C TRP A 256 -18.85 -0.75 8.58
N LYS A 257 -19.73 0.16 8.14
CA LYS A 257 -19.93 1.45 8.82
C LYS A 257 -20.31 1.27 10.30
N ASN A 258 -21.19 0.30 10.60
CA ASN A 258 -21.55 -0.01 11.98
C ASN A 258 -20.36 -0.59 12.76
N PHE A 259 -19.54 -1.43 12.12
CA PHE A 259 -18.31 -1.98 12.70
C PHE A 259 -17.29 -0.87 13.03
N VAL A 260 -17.08 0.09 12.11
CA VAL A 260 -16.24 1.28 12.34
C VAL A 260 -16.72 2.07 13.55
N ASN A 261 -18.02 2.40 13.59
CA ASN A 261 -18.59 3.15 14.71
C ASN A 261 -18.43 2.43 16.06
N ALA A 262 -18.44 1.10 16.09
CA ALA A 262 -18.32 0.31 17.30
C ALA A 262 -16.86 0.13 17.77
N TYR A 263 -15.89 0.09 16.85
CA TYR A 263 -14.56 -0.44 17.16
C TYR A 263 -13.38 0.45 16.77
N ASP A 264 -13.58 1.62 16.16
CA ASP A 264 -12.46 2.50 15.77
C ASP A 264 -11.67 3.07 16.94
N SER A 265 -12.29 3.17 18.12
CA SER A 265 -11.62 3.56 19.36
C SER A 265 -10.90 2.41 20.07
N ILE A 266 -11.02 1.18 19.58
CA ILE A 266 -10.38 0.00 20.16
C ILE A 266 -9.04 -0.22 19.46
N THR A 267 -7.96 -0.29 20.23
CA THR A 267 -6.64 -0.64 19.71
C THR A 267 -6.51 -2.13 19.44
N LEU A 268 -5.59 -2.52 18.55
CA LEU A 268 -5.26 -3.94 18.34
C LEU A 268 -4.86 -4.63 19.64
N GLU A 269 -4.07 -3.99 20.52
CA GLU A 269 -3.74 -4.57 21.82
C GLU A 269 -4.99 -4.85 22.65
N SER A 270 -5.90 -3.87 22.75
CA SER A 270 -7.12 -4.00 23.54
C SER A 270 -7.98 -5.16 23.02
N ALA A 271 -7.99 -5.35 21.70
CA ALA A 271 -8.70 -6.45 21.07
C ALA A 271 -8.07 -7.81 21.37
N VAL A 272 -6.76 -7.93 21.20
CA VAL A 272 -5.98 -9.13 21.54
C VAL A 272 -6.16 -9.48 23.02
N ARG A 273 -6.00 -8.50 23.92
CA ARG A 273 -6.19 -8.67 25.37
C ARG A 273 -7.57 -9.20 25.72
N ARG A 274 -8.63 -8.70 25.07
CA ARG A 274 -9.99 -9.21 25.28
C ARG A 274 -10.10 -10.69 24.90
N ILE A 275 -9.57 -11.08 23.74
CA ILE A 275 -9.59 -12.48 23.30
C ILE A 275 -8.81 -13.36 24.30
N VAL A 276 -7.61 -12.94 24.73
CA VAL A 276 -6.81 -13.66 25.72
C VAL A 276 -7.58 -13.83 27.03
N LYS A 277 -8.24 -12.77 27.53
CA LYS A 277 -9.04 -12.81 28.76
C LYS A 277 -10.20 -13.81 28.66
N GLU A 278 -10.94 -13.82 27.55
CA GLU A 278 -12.06 -14.76 27.35
C GLU A 278 -11.59 -16.24 27.23
N LYS A 279 -10.34 -16.47 26.83
CA LYS A 279 -9.79 -17.81 26.61
C LYS A 279 -8.68 -18.21 27.60
N VAL A 280 -8.45 -17.44 28.67
CA VAL A 280 -7.30 -17.63 29.58
C VAL A 280 -7.27 -19.03 30.21
N LYS A 281 -8.44 -19.61 30.49
CA LYS A 281 -8.57 -20.97 31.04
C LYS A 281 -8.16 -22.07 30.06
N CYS A 282 -8.21 -21.79 28.75
CA CYS A 282 -7.78 -22.70 27.70
C CYS A 282 -6.27 -22.58 27.39
N LEU A 283 -5.60 -21.55 27.92
CA LEU A 283 -4.19 -21.34 27.66
C LEU A 283 -3.32 -22.23 28.56
N PRO A 284 -2.25 -22.84 28.03
CA PRO A 284 -1.29 -23.60 28.81
C PRO A 284 -0.73 -22.79 29.99
N GLN A 285 -0.44 -23.46 31.10
CA GLN A 285 0.22 -22.83 32.23
C GLN A 285 1.68 -22.52 31.89
N ILE A 286 2.14 -21.33 32.27
CA ILE A 286 3.53 -20.92 32.10
C ILE A 286 4.25 -21.12 33.44
N VAL A 287 5.38 -21.80 33.42
CA VAL A 287 6.18 -22.08 34.62
C VAL A 287 6.62 -20.74 35.24
N GLY A 288 6.42 -20.59 36.55
CA GLY A 288 6.76 -19.37 37.28
C GLY A 288 5.76 -18.22 37.14
N VAL A 289 4.66 -18.39 36.41
CA VAL A 289 3.59 -17.39 36.26
C VAL A 289 2.32 -17.87 36.96
N GLU A 290 2.13 -17.49 38.22
CA GLU A 290 1.01 -17.98 39.04
C GLU A 290 -0.26 -17.13 38.90
N LYS A 291 -0.11 -15.81 38.75
CA LYS A 291 -1.25 -14.88 38.68
C LYS A 291 -1.86 -14.88 37.28
N GLU A 292 -3.20 -14.87 37.23
CA GLU A 292 -3.94 -14.87 35.96
C GLU A 292 -3.62 -13.65 35.09
N GLU A 293 -3.52 -12.44 35.66
CA GLU A 293 -3.19 -11.24 34.90
C GLU A 293 -1.76 -11.28 34.34
N ASP A 294 -0.81 -11.87 35.06
CA ASP A 294 0.57 -12.05 34.56
C ASP A 294 0.59 -13.05 33.40
N LYS A 295 -0.22 -14.12 33.49
CA LYS A 295 -0.42 -15.08 32.39
C LYS A 295 -1.02 -14.38 31.16
N ILE A 296 -2.05 -13.55 31.36
CA ILE A 296 -2.67 -12.76 30.28
C ILE A 296 -1.62 -11.84 29.62
N ASN A 297 -0.86 -11.08 30.42
CA ASN A 297 0.19 -10.19 29.91
C ASN A 297 1.26 -10.96 29.13
N TYR A 298 1.73 -12.09 29.66
CA TYR A 298 2.69 -12.95 28.97
C TYR A 298 2.19 -13.36 27.57
N TYR A 299 0.95 -13.83 27.46
CA TYR A 299 0.39 -14.27 26.18
C TYR A 299 0.14 -13.12 25.19
N ILE A 300 -0.20 -11.93 25.67
CA ILE A 300 -0.33 -10.73 24.84
C ILE A 300 1.02 -10.33 24.24
N GLU A 301 2.07 -10.33 25.05
CA GLU A 301 3.42 -10.01 24.58
C GLU A 301 3.99 -11.11 23.68
N LEU A 302 3.81 -12.38 24.04
CA LEU A 302 4.20 -13.54 23.23
C LEU A 302 3.59 -13.44 21.83
N PHE A 303 2.26 -13.26 21.76
CA PHE A 303 1.58 -13.10 20.49
C PHE A 303 1.99 -11.81 19.78
N GLY A 304 2.19 -10.71 20.52
CA GLY A 304 2.66 -9.45 19.96
C GLY A 304 4.00 -9.57 19.26
N CYS A 305 4.95 -10.36 19.78
CA CYS A 305 6.23 -10.63 19.14
C CYS A 305 6.12 -11.64 17.99
N PHE A 306 5.15 -12.54 18.03
CA PHE A 306 4.92 -13.55 16.99
C PHE A 306 4.22 -12.94 15.76
N GLY A 307 3.03 -12.37 15.98
CA GLY A 307 2.25 -11.60 15.03
C GLY A 307 1.42 -12.39 14.02
N PHE A 308 1.10 -11.73 12.90
CA PHE A 308 0.01 -12.12 12.00
C PHE A 308 0.43 -12.61 10.63
N GLY A 309 1.71 -12.60 10.37
CA GLY A 309 2.21 -13.33 9.25
C GLY A 309 3.49 -12.81 8.62
N THR A 310 3.88 -11.65 9.11
CA THR A 310 4.88 -10.79 8.54
C THR A 310 5.82 -10.26 9.63
N GLY A 311 5.73 -10.85 10.83
CA GLY A 311 6.48 -10.48 12.02
C GLY A 311 5.61 -10.07 13.18
N GLY A 312 6.26 -9.82 14.32
CA GLY A 312 5.62 -9.31 15.51
C GLY A 312 4.90 -7.98 15.26
N PHE A 313 3.64 -7.91 15.67
CA PHE A 313 2.79 -6.72 15.55
C PHE A 313 2.80 -5.85 16.80
N LYS A 314 3.59 -6.20 17.84
CA LYS A 314 3.65 -5.45 19.10
C LYS A 314 3.96 -3.96 18.88
N SER A 315 4.83 -3.61 17.93
CA SER A 315 5.17 -2.21 17.62
C SER A 315 4.02 -1.41 17.00
N ILE A 316 2.97 -2.08 16.52
CA ILE A 316 1.78 -1.46 15.92
C ILE A 316 0.50 -1.82 16.68
N PHE A 317 0.61 -2.29 17.91
CA PHE A 317 -0.53 -2.60 18.77
C PHE A 317 -1.46 -1.41 19.08
N ASN A 318 -0.97 -0.19 18.83
CA ASN A 318 -1.72 1.05 18.97
C ASN A 318 -2.61 1.39 17.76
N ILE A 319 -2.56 0.64 16.65
CA ILE A 319 -3.47 0.87 15.52
C ILE A 319 -4.91 0.56 15.93
N SER A 320 -5.87 1.23 15.29
CA SER A 320 -7.29 0.91 15.40
C SER A 320 -7.54 -0.55 14.96
N LEU A 321 -8.44 -1.25 15.66
CA LEU A 321 -8.89 -2.59 15.28
C LEU A 321 -9.46 -2.60 13.85
N ILE A 322 -10.02 -1.48 13.39
CA ILE A 322 -10.51 -1.33 12.02
C ILE A 322 -9.39 -1.56 11.02
N GLU A 323 -8.19 -1.04 11.30
CA GLU A 323 -7.05 -1.20 10.41
C GLU A 323 -6.58 -2.65 10.35
N MET A 324 -6.49 -3.33 11.51
CA MET A 324 -6.20 -4.76 11.51
C MET A 324 -7.29 -5.58 10.80
N MET A 325 -8.57 -5.20 10.97
CA MET A 325 -9.67 -5.91 10.34
C MET A 325 -9.64 -5.75 8.81
N ARG A 326 -9.24 -4.60 8.28
CA ARG A 326 -8.98 -4.44 6.83
C ARG A 326 -7.93 -5.43 6.35
N LEU A 327 -6.83 -5.58 7.09
CA LEU A 327 -5.74 -6.53 6.76
C LEU A 327 -6.19 -7.99 6.82
N ILE A 328 -7.02 -8.36 7.81
CA ILE A 328 -7.62 -9.70 7.93
C ILE A 328 -8.52 -9.99 6.74
N LEU A 329 -9.45 -9.08 6.42
CA LEU A 329 -10.34 -9.23 5.27
C LEU A 329 -9.58 -9.30 3.95
N TRP A 330 -8.37 -8.73 3.90
CA TRP A 330 -7.49 -8.69 2.74
C TRP A 330 -6.44 -9.81 2.71
N ASP A 331 -6.50 -10.79 3.63
CA ASP A 331 -5.53 -11.90 3.71
C ASP A 331 -4.07 -11.43 3.52
N TYR A 332 -3.74 -10.29 4.16
CA TYR A 332 -2.62 -9.47 3.74
C TYR A 332 -1.24 -10.17 3.81
N SER A 333 -1.10 -11.20 4.64
CA SER A 333 0.19 -11.87 4.88
C SER A 333 0.59 -12.90 3.81
N ASN A 334 -0.34 -13.23 2.92
CA ASN A 334 -0.11 -14.13 1.79
C ASN A 334 0.51 -13.34 0.63
N GLU A 335 1.82 -13.14 0.71
CA GLU A 335 2.56 -12.17 -0.11
C GLU A 335 3.54 -12.83 -1.08
N TYR A 336 3.81 -12.14 -2.19
CA TYR A 336 4.71 -12.55 -3.26
C TYR A 336 5.73 -11.46 -3.58
N LEU A 337 6.79 -11.86 -4.26
CA LEU A 337 7.79 -11.01 -4.90
C LEU A 337 7.30 -10.56 -6.28
N LEU A 338 7.76 -9.40 -6.74
CA LEU A 338 7.65 -9.01 -8.15
C LEU A 338 8.74 -9.74 -8.97
N PRO A 339 8.53 -9.99 -10.27
CA PRO A 339 9.49 -10.71 -11.11
C PRO A 339 10.60 -9.78 -11.62
N VAL A 340 11.32 -9.17 -10.69
CA VAL A 340 12.28 -8.09 -10.91
C VAL A 340 13.48 -8.25 -9.99
N GLU A 341 14.60 -7.64 -10.37
CA GLU A 341 15.76 -7.57 -9.50
C GLU A 341 15.60 -6.47 -8.45
N GLU A 342 14.95 -5.36 -8.83
CA GLU A 342 14.66 -4.24 -7.94
C GLU A 342 13.22 -3.77 -8.15
N ASN A 343 12.45 -3.60 -7.07
CA ASN A 343 11.03 -3.25 -7.16
C ASN A 343 10.78 -1.89 -7.82
N VAL A 344 11.77 -1.00 -7.87
CA VAL A 344 11.70 0.26 -8.62
C VAL A 344 11.48 0.05 -10.12
N GLN A 345 11.90 -1.09 -10.68
CA GLN A 345 11.64 -1.48 -12.08
C GLN A 345 10.16 -1.49 -12.43
N PHE A 346 9.29 -1.78 -11.44
CA PHE A 346 7.85 -1.76 -11.64
C PHE A 346 7.34 -0.38 -12.06
N PHE A 347 7.68 0.66 -11.32
CA PHE A 347 7.22 2.01 -11.63
C PHE A 347 8.00 2.63 -12.79
N SER A 348 9.25 2.21 -13.00
CA SER A 348 10.00 2.55 -14.21
C SER A 348 9.30 2.06 -15.47
N ASN A 349 8.93 0.78 -15.51
CA ASN A 349 8.22 0.21 -16.65
C ASN A 349 6.83 0.82 -16.82
N LEU A 350 6.10 1.06 -15.72
CA LEU A 350 4.78 1.70 -15.80
C LEU A 350 4.86 3.15 -16.32
N TYR A 351 5.89 3.89 -15.93
CA TYR A 351 6.19 5.22 -16.47
C TYR A 351 6.47 5.16 -17.98
N ASP A 352 7.31 4.24 -18.44
CA ASP A 352 7.56 4.06 -19.87
C ASP A 352 6.30 3.67 -20.64
N LYS A 353 5.43 2.82 -20.07
CA LYS A 353 4.11 2.51 -20.66
C LYS A 353 3.21 3.74 -20.72
N ALA A 354 3.29 4.65 -19.75
CA ALA A 354 2.54 5.91 -19.78
C ALA A 354 3.05 6.85 -20.87
N CYS A 355 4.37 6.97 -21.02
CA CYS A 355 5.02 7.86 -21.98
C CYS A 355 5.10 7.31 -23.42
N LYS A 356 4.82 6.02 -23.64
CA LYS A 356 4.93 5.39 -24.96
C LYS A 356 4.02 6.05 -26.01
N ASP A 357 4.65 6.55 -27.07
CA ASP A 357 4.14 7.12 -28.33
C ASP A 357 2.67 7.53 -28.29
N ASN A 358 2.42 8.70 -27.69
CA ASN A 358 1.13 9.35 -27.75
C ASN A 358 1.32 10.87 -27.97
N SER A 359 1.12 11.33 -29.20
CA SER A 359 1.21 12.75 -29.55
C SER A 359 0.19 13.63 -28.82
N LYS A 360 -0.82 13.03 -28.16
CA LYS A 360 -1.82 13.69 -27.33
C LYS A 360 -1.47 13.70 -25.84
N PHE A 361 -0.35 13.11 -25.43
CA PHE A 361 0.09 13.06 -24.05
C PHE A 361 1.55 13.48 -23.92
N VAL A 362 1.77 14.66 -23.35
CA VAL A 362 3.11 15.24 -23.15
C VAL A 362 3.42 15.23 -21.66
N VAL A 363 4.61 14.76 -21.29
CA VAL A 363 5.08 14.73 -19.91
C VAL A 363 6.36 15.54 -19.78
N ASN A 364 6.32 16.58 -18.96
CA ASN A 364 7.47 17.39 -18.59
C ASN A 364 7.82 17.07 -17.14
N VAL A 365 9.05 16.63 -16.88
CA VAL A 365 9.50 16.33 -15.51
C VAL A 365 10.21 17.55 -14.95
N GLU A 366 9.75 18.02 -13.78
CA GLU A 366 10.37 19.13 -13.06
C GLU A 366 10.96 18.62 -11.74
N TYR A 367 12.29 18.69 -11.64
CA TYR A 367 12.97 18.44 -10.37
C TYR A 367 12.83 19.66 -9.50
N ALA A 368 11.79 19.66 -8.68
CA ALA A 368 11.48 20.78 -7.81
C ALA A 368 10.70 20.32 -6.59
N ARG A 369 10.91 21.03 -5.48
CA ARG A 369 10.10 20.87 -4.28
C ARG A 369 8.92 21.83 -4.34
N VAL A 370 7.73 21.27 -4.58
CA VAL A 370 6.48 22.03 -4.44
C VAL A 370 6.32 22.47 -2.99
N CYS A 371 6.08 23.77 -2.81
CA CYS A 371 5.94 24.39 -1.49
C CYS A 371 4.51 24.79 -1.18
N ASP A 372 3.72 25.24 -2.16
CA ASP A 372 2.29 25.53 -1.95
C ASP A 372 1.48 25.20 -3.20
N VAL A 373 0.23 24.79 -2.98
CA VAL A 373 -0.78 24.68 -4.02
C VAL A 373 -2.05 25.38 -3.56
N CYS A 374 -2.58 26.26 -4.40
CA CYS A 374 -3.82 26.98 -4.14
C CYS A 374 -4.64 27.18 -5.41
N HIS A 375 -5.86 27.68 -5.26
CA HIS A 375 -6.63 28.19 -6.40
C HIS A 375 -6.40 29.70 -6.51
N SER A 376 -6.49 30.21 -7.73
CA SER A 376 -6.51 31.65 -8.00
C SER A 376 -7.29 31.91 -9.30
N GLY A 377 -7.93 33.08 -9.39
CA GLY A 377 -8.77 33.49 -10.51
C GLY A 377 -10.24 33.70 -10.10
N SER A 378 -11.10 33.95 -11.09
CA SER A 378 -12.54 34.16 -10.89
C SER A 378 -13.36 33.49 -11.99
N GLY A 379 -14.55 32.97 -11.63
CA GLY A 379 -15.46 32.32 -12.58
C GLY A 379 -14.84 31.09 -13.25
N ASP A 380 -15.02 30.94 -14.56
CA ASP A 380 -14.45 29.83 -15.35
C ASP A 380 -12.92 29.91 -15.51
N GLY A 381 -12.30 31.00 -15.04
CA GLY A 381 -10.85 31.23 -15.08
C GLY A 381 -10.08 30.72 -13.86
N VAL A 382 -10.73 30.02 -12.92
CA VAL A 382 -10.03 29.46 -11.75
C VAL A 382 -9.02 28.41 -12.18
N LYS A 383 -7.77 28.57 -11.74
CA LYS A 383 -6.65 27.66 -12.01
C LYS A 383 -6.05 27.14 -10.72
N ALA A 384 -5.51 25.92 -10.79
CA ALA A 384 -4.61 25.42 -9.78
C ALA A 384 -3.24 26.10 -9.96
N ILE A 385 -2.77 26.78 -8.93
CA ILE A 385 -1.47 27.44 -8.88
C ILE A 385 -0.53 26.56 -8.06
N VAL A 386 0.62 26.23 -8.62
CA VAL A 386 1.68 25.46 -7.97
C VAL A 386 2.88 26.37 -7.81
N PHE A 387 3.35 26.51 -6.56
CA PHE A 387 4.59 27.20 -6.22
C PHE A 387 5.65 26.17 -5.87
N ASP A 388 6.86 26.34 -6.40
CA ASP A 388 7.93 25.36 -6.23
C ASP A 388 9.31 26.03 -6.14
N TYR A 389 10.26 25.29 -5.56
CA TYR A 389 11.68 25.61 -5.59
C TYR A 389 12.40 24.60 -6.47
N LYS A 390 13.07 25.07 -7.51
CA LYS A 390 13.83 24.22 -8.43
C LYS A 390 14.98 23.52 -7.73
N ILE A 391 15.28 22.30 -8.16
CA ILE A 391 16.40 21.51 -7.67
C ILE A 391 17.38 21.30 -8.82
N LYS A 392 18.59 21.81 -8.67
CA LYS A 392 19.69 21.65 -9.63
C LYS A 392 20.86 21.00 -8.93
N ASP A 393 21.40 19.93 -9.54
CA ASP A 393 22.55 19.19 -8.99
C ASP A 393 22.36 18.74 -7.53
N GLY A 394 21.11 18.39 -7.18
CA GLY A 394 20.73 17.91 -5.84
C GLY A 394 20.60 19.00 -4.80
N LYS A 395 20.71 20.27 -5.19
CA LYS A 395 20.56 21.44 -4.32
C LYS A 395 19.33 22.22 -4.73
N GLU A 396 18.55 22.61 -3.73
CA GLU A 396 17.42 23.50 -3.93
C GLU A 396 17.93 24.92 -4.22
N GLU A 397 17.38 25.54 -5.26
CA GLU A 397 17.63 26.93 -5.61
C GLU A 397 16.75 27.84 -4.75
N ASN A 398 17.29 28.99 -4.33
CA ASN A 398 16.54 30.02 -3.60
C ASN A 398 15.66 30.89 -4.53
N CYS A 399 15.01 30.27 -5.52
CA CYS A 399 14.14 30.93 -6.47
C CYS A 399 12.80 30.20 -6.52
N ILE A 400 11.72 30.94 -6.32
CA ILE A 400 10.37 30.41 -6.37
C ILE A 400 9.85 30.57 -7.79
N THR A 401 9.34 29.47 -8.33
CA THR A 401 8.60 29.49 -9.59
C THR A 401 7.11 29.28 -9.34
N ARG A 402 6.32 29.68 -10.34
CA ARG A 402 4.86 29.63 -10.32
C ARG A 402 4.38 28.96 -11.60
N GLY A 403 3.66 27.86 -11.46
CA GLY A 403 2.97 27.18 -12.56
C GLY A 403 1.45 27.30 -12.41
N GLU A 404 0.75 27.53 -13.52
CA GLU A 404 -0.72 27.48 -13.58
C GLU A 404 -1.19 26.23 -14.31
N TYR A 405 -2.23 25.59 -13.79
CA TYR A 405 -2.75 24.29 -14.23
C TYR A 405 -4.28 24.27 -14.22
N ASP A 406 -4.87 23.46 -15.08
CA ASP A 406 -6.31 23.15 -15.02
C ASP A 406 -6.62 22.23 -13.83
N PHE A 407 -5.74 21.26 -13.57
CA PHE A 407 -5.88 20.31 -12.46
C PHE A 407 -4.53 20.03 -11.80
N ALA A 408 -4.54 19.71 -10.51
CA ALA A 408 -3.37 19.25 -9.77
C ALA A 408 -3.68 17.94 -9.02
N ILE A 409 -2.81 16.95 -9.17
CA ILE A 409 -2.86 15.67 -8.43
C ILE A 409 -1.74 15.70 -7.40
N LEU A 410 -2.09 15.78 -6.12
CA LEU A 410 -1.15 15.84 -5.01
C LEU A 410 -0.77 14.42 -4.54
N ALA A 411 0.16 13.78 -5.24
CA ALA A 411 0.56 12.38 -5.05
C ALA A 411 1.70 12.20 -4.01
N ILE A 412 1.63 12.93 -2.89
CA ILE A 412 2.59 12.91 -1.78
C ILE A 412 1.93 12.50 -0.46
N PRO A 413 2.66 11.88 0.48
CA PRO A 413 2.12 11.47 1.77
C PRO A 413 1.63 12.65 2.63
N PRO A 414 0.70 12.42 3.59
CA PRO A 414 0.05 13.48 4.37
C PRO A 414 1.00 14.48 5.05
N LYS A 415 2.14 14.02 5.57
CA LYS A 415 3.13 14.90 6.21
C LYS A 415 3.74 15.91 5.24
N GLN A 416 4.05 15.49 4.01
CA GLN A 416 4.54 16.40 2.97
C GLN A 416 3.40 17.28 2.43
N LEU A 417 2.21 16.68 2.25
CA LEU A 417 1.02 17.38 1.77
C LEU A 417 0.60 18.54 2.68
N SER A 418 0.66 18.35 4.00
CA SER A 418 0.25 19.36 4.98
C SER A 418 0.99 20.69 4.78
N ALA A 419 2.29 20.67 4.49
CA ALA A 419 3.07 21.87 4.24
C ALA A 419 2.67 22.60 2.94
N VAL A 420 2.05 21.88 1.99
CA VAL A 420 1.65 22.39 0.67
C VAL A 420 0.25 23.00 0.67
N VAL A 421 -0.66 22.50 1.50
CA VAL A 421 -2.09 22.88 1.44
C VAL A 421 -2.61 23.65 2.64
N SER A 422 -1.88 23.71 3.76
CA SER A 422 -2.39 24.32 5.01
C SER A 422 -2.10 25.80 5.18
N ARG A 423 -1.16 26.37 4.40
CA ARG A 423 -0.66 27.74 4.62
C ARG A 423 -1.53 28.83 3.99
N ALA A 424 -2.33 28.48 2.99
CA ALA A 424 -3.22 29.40 2.30
C ALA A 424 -4.47 29.80 3.11
N GLY A 425 -4.72 29.14 4.24
CA GLY A 425 -5.96 29.32 5.01
C GLY A 425 -7.14 28.54 4.43
N PHE A 426 -8.33 28.86 4.94
CA PHE A 426 -9.58 28.13 4.64
C PHE A 426 -10.69 29.06 4.12
N ASN A 427 -10.33 30.28 3.73
CA ASN A 427 -11.28 31.31 3.32
C ASN A 427 -10.67 32.22 2.25
N ASN A 428 -11.54 32.90 1.49
CA ASN A 428 -11.17 33.79 0.40
C ASN A 428 -10.57 35.14 0.89
N THR A 429 -10.07 35.18 2.11
CA THR A 429 -9.41 36.36 2.67
C THR A 429 -8.00 36.43 2.11
N GLU A 430 -7.60 37.61 1.64
CA GLU A 430 -6.23 37.84 1.19
C GLU A 430 -5.25 37.54 2.33
N ARG A 431 -4.26 36.70 2.04
CA ARG A 431 -3.19 36.36 2.96
C ARG A 431 -1.84 36.55 2.31
N ASN A 432 -0.98 37.19 3.07
CA ASN A 432 0.44 37.29 2.76
C ASN A 432 1.12 35.99 3.17
N ILE A 433 1.34 35.10 2.21
CA ILE A 433 2.16 33.91 2.44
C ILE A 433 3.61 34.30 2.26
N LYS A 434 4.39 34.14 3.32
CA LYS A 434 5.84 34.37 3.29
C LYS A 434 6.54 33.09 2.85
N PHE A 435 7.24 33.17 1.74
CA PHE A 435 8.08 32.13 1.20
C PHE A 435 9.56 32.50 1.42
N GLY A 436 10.23 31.81 2.34
CA GLY A 436 11.62 32.09 2.68
C GLY A 436 11.83 33.50 3.27
N ILE A 437 13.02 34.06 3.06
CA ILE A 437 13.43 35.34 3.67
C ILE A 437 12.85 36.55 2.92
N MET A 438 12.53 36.42 1.62
CA MET A 438 12.36 37.58 0.74
C MET A 438 11.03 37.68 -0.05
N LEU A 439 10.20 36.63 -0.17
CA LEU A 439 8.99 36.72 -1.00
C LEU A 439 7.72 36.65 -0.16
N VAL A 440 6.90 37.70 -0.25
CA VAL A 440 5.53 37.71 0.25
C VAL A 440 4.60 37.71 -0.94
N ILE A 441 3.76 36.69 -1.07
CA ILE A 441 2.73 36.63 -2.10
C ILE A 441 1.38 36.81 -1.42
N THR A 442 0.60 37.78 -1.90
CA THR A 442 -0.79 37.93 -1.50
C THR A 442 -1.62 36.93 -2.29
N ILE A 443 -2.17 35.93 -1.60
CA ILE A 443 -3.04 34.91 -2.17
C ILE A 443 -4.46 35.17 -1.70
N LYS A 444 -5.41 35.11 -2.63
CA LYS A 444 -6.85 35.07 -2.37
C LYS A 444 -7.37 33.72 -2.87
N GLN A 445 -7.85 32.88 -1.94
CA GLN A 445 -8.51 31.62 -2.29
C GLN A 445 -9.84 31.88 -3.01
#